data_AF-X1IGI4-F1
#
_entry.id   AF-X1IGI4-F1
#
_cell.length_a   1.000
_cell.length_b   1.000
_cell.length_c   1.000
_cell.angle_alpha   90.00
_cell.angle_beta   90.00
_cell.angle_gamma   90.00
#
_symmetry.space_group_name_H-M   'P 1'
#
loop_
_entity.id
_entity.type
_entity.pdbx_description
1 polymer ?
#
loop_
_entity_poly.entity_id
_entity_poly.type
_entity_poly.pdbx_seq_one_letter_code
_entity_poly.pdbx_strand_id
1 'polypeptide(L)'
;IRGVMSHNELVEKLNALNLAAKRIEYLFAIWDLERVARVTKPTKAEILTFLRKGIIVAEEAIEELKGLGYSERYINWYMATV
;
A
#
# COMPACT_ATOMS: atom_id res chain seq x y z
N ILE A 1 -6.39 5.07 19.25
CA ILE A 1 -6.33 5.22 17.77
C ILE A 1 -7.12 6.48 17.44
N ARG A 2 -6.46 7.61 17.13
CA ARG A 2 -7.13 8.87 16.78
C ARG A 2 -7.49 8.82 15.29
N GLY A 3 -8.76 9.09 14.95
CA GLY A 3 -9.13 9.73 13.68
C GLY A 3 -9.33 8.83 12.45
N VAL A 4 -10.00 7.69 12.56
CA VAL A 4 -10.57 7.06 11.35
C VAL A 4 -11.99 7.62 11.17
N MET A 5 -12.13 8.63 10.32
CA MET A 5 -13.42 9.19 9.94
C MET A 5 -14.08 8.26 8.92
N SER A 6 -15.35 7.93 9.14
CA SER A 6 -16.12 7.13 8.19
C SER A 6 -16.49 7.95 6.94
N HIS A 7 -16.78 7.25 5.84
CA HIS A 7 -17.18 7.85 4.57
C HIS A 7 -18.34 8.85 4.75
N ASN A 8 -19.34 8.48 5.55
CA ASN A 8 -20.52 9.31 5.81
C ASN A 8 -20.18 10.57 6.62
N GLU A 9 -19.33 10.46 7.64
CA GLU A 9 -18.90 11.62 8.45
C GLU A 9 -18.08 12.64 7.63
N LEU A 10 -17.31 12.16 6.64
CA LEU A 10 -16.56 13.03 5.73
C LEU A 10 -17.51 13.75 4.76
N VAL A 11 -18.49 13.04 4.17
CA VAL A 11 -19.50 13.65 3.30
C VAL A 11 -20.29 14.73 4.04
N GLU A 12 -20.73 14.48 5.27
CA GLU A 12 -21.48 15.45 6.08
C GLU A 12 -20.66 16.73 6.35
N LYS A 13 -19.38 16.59 6.70
CA LYS A 13 -18.49 17.74 6.93
C LYS A 13 -18.19 18.51 5.65
N LEU A 14 -18.03 17.83 4.51
CA LEU A 14 -17.76 18.48 3.22
C LEU A 14 -19.00 19.20 2.67
N ASN A 15 -20.19 18.62 2.85
CA ASN A 15 -21.46 19.26 2.54
C ASN A 15 -21.71 20.50 3.42
N ALA A 16 -21.35 20.45 4.71
CA ALA A 16 -21.44 21.60 5.61
C ALA A 16 -20.52 22.77 5.21
N LEU A 17 -19.51 22.53 4.38
CA LEU A 17 -18.62 23.57 3.81
C LEU A 17 -19.13 24.13 2.47
N ASN A 18 -20.36 23.79 2.07
CA ASN A 18 -21.02 24.24 0.84
C ASN A 18 -20.20 23.95 -0.45
N LEU A 19 -19.42 22.87 -0.42
CA LEU A 19 -18.63 22.43 -1.56
C LEU A 19 -19.56 21.81 -2.61
N ALA A 20 -19.39 22.19 -3.88
CA ALA A 20 -20.14 21.57 -4.98
C ALA A 20 -19.90 20.05 -4.99
N ALA A 21 -20.95 19.26 -5.20
CA ALA A 21 -20.92 17.79 -5.16
C ALA A 21 -19.76 17.19 -6.01
N LYS A 22 -19.49 17.79 -7.18
CA LYS A 22 -18.39 17.42 -8.07
C LYS A 22 -16.99 17.53 -7.43
N ARG A 23 -16.79 18.48 -6.50
CA ARG A 23 -15.53 18.65 -5.76
C ARG A 23 -15.39 17.62 -4.65
N ILE A 24 -16.50 17.20 -4.06
CA ILE A 24 -16.54 16.14 -3.05
C ILE A 24 -16.18 14.81 -3.69
N GLU A 25 -16.79 14.46 -4.83
CA GLU A 25 -16.45 13.27 -5.62
C GLU A 25 -14.96 13.22 -6.00
N TYR A 26 -14.39 14.36 -6.42
CA TYR A 26 -12.96 14.45 -6.74
C TYR A 26 -12.06 14.18 -5.52
N LEU A 27 -12.41 14.72 -4.36
CA LEU A 27 -11.65 14.47 -3.12
C LEU A 27 -11.75 13.01 -2.66
N PHE A 28 -12.92 12.37 -2.85
CA PHE A 28 -13.07 10.93 -2.59
C PHE A 28 -12.24 10.09 -3.55
N ALA A 29 -12.21 10.43 -4.84
CA ALA A 29 -11.37 9.73 -5.81
C ALA A 29 -9.87 9.81 -5.43
N ILE A 30 -9.39 10.96 -4.97
CA ILE A 30 -8.03 11.11 -4.45
C ILE A 30 -7.83 10.28 -3.17
N TRP A 31 -8.78 10.32 -2.25
CA TRP A 31 -8.66 9.63 -0.97
C TRP A 31 -8.66 8.11 -1.12
N ASP A 32 -9.51 7.56 -2.00
CA ASP A 32 -9.48 6.14 -2.34
C ASP A 32 -8.18 5.75 -3.06
N LEU A 33 -7.65 6.61 -3.93
CA LEU A 33 -6.34 6.40 -4.55
C LEU A 33 -5.22 6.33 -3.50
N GLU A 34 -5.24 7.24 -2.52
CA GLU A 34 -4.29 7.21 -1.39
C GLU A 34 -4.48 5.98 -0.51
N ARG A 35 -5.72 5.51 -0.31
CA ARG A 35 -6.03 4.34 0.51
C ARG A 35 -5.56 3.04 -0.14
N VAL A 36 -5.73 2.92 -1.46
CA VAL A 36 -5.19 1.80 -2.25
C VAL A 36 -3.66 1.84 -2.26
N ALA A 37 -3.06 3.03 -2.30
CA ALA A 37 -1.60 3.19 -2.14
C ALA A 37 -1.11 2.84 -0.72
N ARG A 38 -1.99 2.86 0.30
CA ARG A 38 -1.70 2.52 1.71
C ARG A 38 -1.98 1.05 2.06
N VAL A 39 -1.99 0.12 1.10
CA VAL A 39 -1.84 -1.30 1.48
C VAL A 39 -0.41 -1.47 1.97
N THR A 40 -0.25 -1.60 3.28
CA THR A 40 1.06 -1.77 3.93
C THR A 40 1.74 -3.00 3.35
N LYS A 41 2.78 -2.79 2.54
CA LYS A 41 3.59 -3.89 2.01
C LYS A 41 4.54 -4.42 3.09
N PRO A 42 4.81 -5.73 3.13
CA PRO A 42 5.90 -6.27 3.92
C PRO A 42 7.23 -5.58 3.57
N THR A 43 8.05 -5.35 4.58
CA THR A 43 9.42 -4.85 4.40
C THR A 43 10.29 -5.91 3.72
N LYS A 44 11.42 -5.49 3.15
CA LYS A 44 12.45 -6.41 2.63
C LYS A 44 12.79 -7.52 3.64
N ALA A 45 13.00 -7.17 4.90
CA ALA A 45 13.39 -8.14 5.94
C ALA A 45 12.28 -9.17 6.21
N GLU A 46 11.02 -8.76 6.16
CA GLU A 46 9.87 -9.65 6.30
C GLU A 46 9.75 -10.57 5.09
N ILE A 47 9.87 -10.04 3.87
CA ILE A 47 9.84 -10.85 2.63
C ILE A 47 10.91 -11.96 2.66
N LEU A 48 12.16 -11.62 2.98
CA LEU A 48 13.23 -12.61 3.08
C LEU A 48 13.01 -13.60 4.23
N THR A 49 12.31 -13.18 5.29
CA THR A 49 11.93 -14.08 6.39
C THR A 49 10.81 -15.02 5.97
N PHE A 50 9.82 -14.56 5.22
CA PHE A 50 8.76 -15.40 4.67
C PHE A 50 9.32 -16.45 3.73
N LEU A 51 10.26 -16.06 2.86
CA LEU A 51 10.95 -16.98 1.95
C LEU A 51 11.75 -18.04 2.71
N ARG A 52 12.59 -17.65 3.69
CA ARG A 52 13.35 -18.61 4.52
C ARG A 52 12.47 -19.55 5.33
N LYS A 53 11.26 -19.12 5.68
CA LYS A 53 10.27 -19.95 6.37
C LYS A 53 9.42 -20.79 5.42
N GLY A 54 9.61 -20.68 4.10
CA GLY A 54 8.81 -21.36 3.10
C GLY A 54 7.35 -20.91 3.05
N ILE A 55 7.04 -19.71 3.56
CA ILE A 55 5.69 -19.12 3.53
C ILE A 55 5.35 -18.63 2.12
N ILE A 56 6.36 -18.16 1.40
CA ILE A 56 6.28 -17.74 0.00
C ILE A 56 7.39 -18.43 -0.79
N VAL A 57 7.20 -18.59 -2.10
CA VAL A 57 8.20 -19.14 -3.02
C VAL A 57 9.15 -18.05 -3.53
N ALA A 58 10.23 -18.47 -4.19
CA ALA A 58 11.26 -17.55 -4.67
C ALA A 58 10.68 -16.52 -5.66
N GLU A 59 9.80 -16.95 -6.57
CA GLU A 59 9.16 -16.10 -7.57
C GLU A 59 8.31 -15.00 -6.92
N GLU A 60 7.56 -15.33 -5.86
CA GLU A 60 6.77 -14.37 -5.09
C GLU A 60 7.66 -13.35 -4.38
N ALA A 61 8.77 -13.80 -3.78
CA ALA A 61 9.72 -12.90 -3.15
C ALA A 61 10.40 -11.96 -4.16
N ILE A 62 10.70 -12.43 -5.38
CA ILE A 62 11.24 -11.59 -6.47
C ILE A 62 10.25 -10.49 -6.82
N GLU A 63 8.98 -10.84 -7.05
CA GLU A 63 7.94 -9.88 -7.44
C GLU A 63 7.65 -8.86 -6.32
N GLU A 64 7.63 -9.29 -5.06
CA GLU A 64 7.48 -8.36 -3.94
C GLU A 64 8.67 -7.40 -3.82
N LEU A 65 9.91 -7.87 -4.01
CA LEU A 65 11.09 -7.02 -4.00
C LEU A 65 11.11 -6.04 -5.19
N LYS A 66 10.67 -6.47 -6.39
CA LYS A 66 10.45 -5.54 -7.52
C LYS A 66 9.40 -4.49 -7.17
N GLY A 67 8.31 -4.91 -6.53
CA GLY A 67 7.22 -4.06 -6.06
C GLY A 67 7.63 -3.06 -4.97
N LEU A 68 8.78 -3.26 -4.32
CA LEU A 68 9.45 -2.31 -3.43
C LEU A 68 10.51 -1.44 -4.13
N GLY A 69 10.77 -1.66 -5.43
CA GLY A 69 11.70 -0.87 -6.23
C GLY A 69 13.14 -1.37 -6.25
N TYR A 70 13.42 -2.62 -5.83
CA TYR A 70 14.76 -3.19 -5.94
C TYR A 70 15.09 -3.55 -7.39
N SER A 71 16.32 -3.25 -7.82
CA SER A 71 16.82 -3.68 -9.13
C SER A 71 17.07 -5.18 -9.15
N GLU A 72 16.97 -5.80 -10.34
CA GLU A 72 17.26 -7.24 -10.52
C GLU A 72 18.61 -7.65 -9.95
N ARG A 73 19.64 -6.80 -10.10
CA ARG A 73 20.97 -7.04 -9.54
C ARG A 73 20.92 -7.28 -8.02
N TYR A 74 20.20 -6.43 -7.30
CA TYR A 74 20.10 -6.55 -5.84
C TYR A 74 19.19 -7.69 -5.41
N ILE A 75 18.12 -7.94 -6.17
CA ILE A 75 17.25 -9.10 -5.94
C ILE A 75 18.08 -10.39 -6.05
N ASN A 76 18.89 -10.54 -7.10
CA ASN A 76 19.75 -11.72 -7.28
C ASN A 76 20.72 -11.91 -6.11
N TRP A 77 21.26 -10.84 -5.54
CA TRP A 77 22.09 -10.93 -4.33
C TRP A 77 21.30 -11.41 -3.12
N TYR A 78 20.11 -10.87 -2.88
CA TYR A 78 19.28 -11.33 -1.77
C TYR A 78 18.84 -12.80 -1.94
N MET A 79 18.49 -13.21 -3.16
CA MET A 79 18.10 -14.58 -3.47
C MET A 79 19.25 -15.58 -3.30
N ALA A 80 20.50 -15.14 -3.43
CA ALA A 80 21.67 -15.99 -3.15
C ALA A 80 22.00 -16.12 -1.65
N THR A 81 21.34 -15.35 -0.77
CA THR A 81 21.63 -15.28 0.69
C THR A 81 20.55 -15.90 1.58
N VAL A 82 19.45 -16.34 1.00
CA VAL A 82 18.30 -16.91 1.70
C VAL A 82 18.36 -18.42 1.77
#